data_AF-A0A5D0I9A2-F1
#
_entry.id   AF-A0A5D0I9A2-F1
#
_cell.length_a   1.000
_cell.length_b   1.000
_cell.length_c   1.000
_cell.angle_alpha   90.00
_cell.angle_beta   90.00
_cell.angle_gamma   90.00
#
_symmetry.space_group_name_H-M   'P 1'
#
loop_
_entity.id
_entity.type
_entity.pdbx_description
1 polymer ?
#
loop_
_entity_poly.entity_id
_entity_poly.type
_entity_poly.pdbx_seq_one_letter_code
_entity_poly.pdbx_strand_id
1 'polypeptide(L)' 'SVFYNIQKQIPAKLMFIGEGPEKENIEKQCADLGILDRVIFFGRSNEIDKILCFSDLFLLPSLTESFGL' A
#
# COMPACT_ATOMS: atom_id res chain seq x y z
N SER A 1 6.42 -6.20 -5.36
CA SER A 1 7.32 -7.19 -4.71
C SER A 1 7.96 -6.67 -3.41
N VAL A 2 8.18 -5.36 -3.25
CA VAL A 2 8.82 -4.78 -2.05
C VAL A 2 8.14 -5.19 -0.74
N PHE A 3 6.86 -4.82 -0.55
CA PHE A 3 6.13 -5.16 0.68
C PHE A 3 6.08 -6.68 0.95
N TYR A 4 5.86 -7.48 -0.09
CA TYR A 4 5.82 -8.95 0.02
C TYR A 4 7.11 -9.55 0.59
N ASN A 5 8.27 -8.93 0.34
CA ASN A 5 9.54 -9.37 0.92
C ASN A 5 9.74 -8.84 2.34
N ILE A 6 9.36 -7.58 2.61
CA ILE A 6 9.47 -6.96 3.94
C ILE A 6 8.68 -7.76 4.98
N GLN A 7 7.43 -8.10 4.67
CA GLN A 7 6.53 -8.80 5.58
C GLN A 7 6.99 -10.23 5.95
N LYS A 8 7.96 -10.80 5.21
CA LYS A 8 8.59 -12.09 5.55
C LYS A 8 9.63 -11.96 6.65
N GLN A 9 10.24 -10.79 6.79
CA GLN A 9 11.31 -10.56 7.78
C GLN A 9 10.80 -9.89 9.04
N ILE A 10 9.84 -8.97 8.91
CA ILE A 10 9.25 -8.24 10.03
C ILE A 10 7.72 -8.26 9.95
N PRO A 11 7.01 -8.30 11.08
CA PRO A 11 5.56 -8.06 11.10
C PRO A 11 5.28 -6.66 10.54
N ALA A 12 4.64 -6.58 9.39
CA ALA A 12 4.32 -5.33 8.72
C ALA A 12 2.92 -5.37 8.12
N LYS A 13 2.24 -4.22 8.11
CA LYS A 13 0.98 -4.00 7.39
C LYS A 13 1.18 -2.94 6.33
N LEU A 14 0.62 -3.16 5.15
CA LEU A 14 0.62 -2.18 4.08
C LEU A 14 -0.66 -1.36 4.14
N MET A 15 -0.51 -0.04 4.26
CA MET A 15 -1.62 0.91 4.13
C MET A 15 -1.66 1.39 2.67
N PHE A 16 -2.61 0.88 1.89
CA PHE A 16 -2.79 1.27 0.50
C PHE A 16 -3.77 2.44 0.41
N ILE A 17 -3.25 3.62 0.10
CA ILE A 17 -4.02 4.86 0.00
C ILE A 17 -4.21 5.21 -1.47
N GLY A 18 -5.44 5.57 -1.84
CA GLY A 18 -5.79 5.92 -3.21
C GLY A 18 -6.82 4.98 -3.83
N GLU A 19 -7.46 5.47 -4.88
CA GLU A 19 -8.38 4.72 -5.71
C GLU A 19 -7.91 4.78 -7.16
N GLY A 20 -8.01 3.65 -7.84
CA GLY A 20 -7.65 3.53 -9.24
C GLY A 20 -8.12 2.18 -9.80
N PRO A 21 -8.15 2.05 -11.13
CA PRO A 21 -8.55 0.82 -11.80
C PRO A 21 -7.66 -0.37 -11.43
N GLU A 22 -6.41 -0.11 -11.04
CA GLU A 22 -5.45 -1.13 -10.60
C GLU A 22 -5.76 -1.74 -9.23
N LYS A 23 -6.70 -1.17 -8.45
CA LYS A 23 -7.02 -1.69 -7.11
C LYS A 23 -7.43 -3.15 -7.14
N GLU A 24 -8.33 -3.53 -8.05
CA GLU A 24 -8.80 -4.93 -8.17
C GLU A 24 -7.66 -5.87 -8.54
N ASN A 25 -6.76 -5.44 -9.41
CA ASN A 25 -5.60 -6.21 -9.84
C ASN A 25 -4.62 -6.44 -8.66
N ILE A 26 -4.37 -5.40 -7.86
CA ILE A 26 -3.55 -5.47 -6.65
C ILE A 26 -4.19 -6.35 -5.60
N GLU A 27 -5.50 -6.24 -5.38
CA GLU A 27 -6.24 -7.04 -4.41
C GLU A 27 -6.17 -8.54 -4.77
N LYS A 28 -6.40 -8.86 -6.06
CA LYS A 28 -6.21 -10.21 -6.59
C LYS A 28 -4.77 -10.69 -6.40
N GLN A 29 -3.78 -9.87 -6.72
CA GLN A 29 -2.38 -10.23 -6.51
C GLN A 29 -2.07 -10.50 -5.03
N CYS A 30 -2.64 -9.72 -4.10
CA CYS A 30 -2.49 -9.93 -2.67
C CYS A 30 -3.16 -11.23 -2.19
N ALA A 31 -4.32 -11.57 -2.77
CA ALA A 31 -5.00 -12.83 -2.52
C ALA A 31 -4.18 -14.03 -3.04
N ASP A 32 -3.68 -13.95 -4.28
CA ASP A 32 -2.83 -14.99 -4.89
C ASP A 32 -1.53 -15.21 -4.11
N LEU A 33 -0.98 -14.15 -3.52
CA LEU A 33 0.21 -14.20 -2.65
C LEU A 33 -0.09 -14.58 -1.20
N GLY A 34 -1.36 -14.70 -0.81
CA GLY A 34 -1.80 -15.02 0.55
C GLY A 34 -1.47 -13.95 1.59
N ILE A 35 -1.38 -12.68 1.18
CA ILE A 35 -1.05 -11.54 2.06
C ILE A 35 -2.19 -10.52 2.18
N LEU A 36 -3.39 -10.86 1.71
CA LEU A 36 -4.53 -9.94 1.69
C LEU A 36 -4.88 -9.42 3.09
N ASP A 37 -4.76 -10.25 4.13
CA ASP A 37 -4.97 -9.88 5.54
C ASP A 37 -3.95 -8.87 6.09
N ARG A 38 -2.83 -8.70 5.38
CA ARG A 38 -1.75 -7.76 5.73
C ARG A 38 -1.83 -6.45 4.98
N VAL A 39 -2.84 -6.26 4.12
CA VAL A 39 -3.05 -5.03 3.34
C VAL A 39 -4.37 -4.38 3.74
N ILE A 40 -4.33 -3.09 4.05
CA ILE A 40 -5.51 -2.27 4.36
C ILE A 40 -5.69 -1.25 3.24
N PHE A 41 -6.82 -1.33 2.54
CA PHE A 41 -7.17 -0.41 1.44
C PHE A 41 -8.02 0.74 1.98
N PHE A 42 -7.46 1.95 2.05
CA PHE A 42 -8.10 3.14 2.62
C PHE A 42 -8.93 3.96 1.62
N GLY A 43 -8.88 3.63 0.33
CA GLY A 43 -9.60 4.34 -0.74
C GLY A 43 -9.20 5.82 -0.84
N ARG A 44 -10.12 6.68 -1.30
CA ARG A 44 -9.99 8.15 -1.20
C ARG A 44 -10.23 8.57 0.25
N SER A 45 -9.19 8.47 1.08
CA SER A 45 -9.23 8.98 2.45
C SER A 45 -8.90 10.46 2.48
N ASN A 46 -9.71 11.25 3.19
CA ASN A 46 -9.42 12.65 3.50
C ASN A 46 -8.45 12.82 4.69
N GLU A 47 -8.03 11.72 5.33
CA GLU A 47 -7.14 11.73 6.50
C GLU A 47 -5.74 11.20 6.18
N ILE A 48 -5.25 11.42 4.95
CA ILE A 48 -3.91 11.01 4.52
C ILE A 48 -2.87 11.51 5.54
N ASP A 49 -2.95 12.76 5.96
CA ASP A 49 -2.03 13.39 6.91
C ASP A 49 -1.85 12.58 8.21
N LYS A 50 -2.96 12.07 8.78
CA LYS A 50 -2.90 11.25 9.99
C LYS A 50 -2.23 9.92 9.71
N ILE A 51 -2.51 9.31 8.57
CA ILE A 51 -1.90 8.04 8.16
C ILE A 51 -0.39 8.23 7.96
N LEU A 52 0.05 9.33 7.32
CA LEU A 52 1.47 9.66 7.17
C LEU A 52 2.15 9.80 8.54
N CYS A 53 1.49 10.40 9.53
CA CYS A 53 2.05 10.56 10.87
C CYS A 53 2.27 9.24 11.62
N PHE A 54 1.55 8.17 11.27
CA PHE A 54 1.63 6.87 11.96
C PHE A 54 2.42 5.80 11.19
N SER A 55 2.94 6.12 10.01
CA SER A 55 3.68 5.15 9.19
C SER A 55 5.19 5.29 9.34
N ASP A 56 5.89 4.17 9.50
CA ASP A 56 7.36 4.12 9.59
C ASP A 56 8.07 4.22 8.23
N LEU A 57 7.39 3.87 7.13
CA LEU A 57 7.97 3.82 5.78
C LEU A 57 6.95 4.19 4.70
N PHE A 58 7.30 5.16 3.85
CA PHE A 58 6.58 5.48 2.63
C PHE A 58 7.15 4.77 1.41
N LEU A 59 6.28 4.17 0.61
CA LEU A 59 6.61 3.59 -0.69
C LEU A 59 5.89 4.37 -1.78
N LEU A 60 6.65 5.01 -2.66
CA LEU A 60 6.15 5.69 -3.87
C LEU A 60 6.69 4.97 -5.12
N PRO A 61 6.18 3.76 -5.46
CA PRO A 61 6.71 2.96 -6.58
C PRO A 61 6.25 3.45 -7.97
N SER A 62 5.90 4.74 -8.10
CA SER A 62 5.44 5.36 -9.34
C SER A 62 6.53 5.32 -10.41
N LEU A 63 6.21 4.82 -11.61
CA LEU A 63 7.11 4.88 -12.78
C LEU A 63 7.31 6.32 -13.29
N THR A 64 6.30 7.16 -13.09
CA THR A 64 6.34 8.60 -13.35
C THR A 64 5.65 9.30 -12.20
N GLU A 65 6.36 10.23 -11.59
CA GLU A 65 5.85 11.06 -10.50
C GLU A 65 5.81 12.48 -11.04
N SER A 66 4.62 12.92 -11.46
CA SER A 66 4.47 14.27 -12.05
C SER A 66 4.65 15.36 -11.01
N PHE A 67 4.36 15.09 -9.73
CA PHE A 67 4.76 15.86 -8.55
C PHE A 67 4.58 14.92 -7.34
N GLY A 68 5.67 14.65 -6.62
CA GLY A 68 5.66 13.84 -5.40
C GLY A 68 5.61 14.74 -4.17
N LEU A 69 4.41 15.20 -3.81
CA LEU A 69 4.08 15.91 -2.57
C LEU A 69 2.60 15.72 -2.24
#